data_AF-A0A379GBK9-F1
#
_entry.id   AF-A0A379GBK9-F1
#
_cell.length_a   1.000
_cell.length_b   1.000
_cell.length_c   1.000
_cell.angle_alpha   90.00
_cell.angle_beta   90.00
_cell.angle_gamma   90.00
#
_symmetry.space_group_name_H-M   'P 1'
#
loop_
_entity.id
_entity.type
_entity.pdbx_description
1 polymer ?
#
loop_
_entity_poly.entity_id
_entity_poly.type
_entity_poly.pdbx_seq_one_letter_code
_entity_poly.pdbx_strand_id
1 'polypeptide(L)'
;MTMKRTKSINRDAFRKAFRPYRLAPVAIAITAVFALSGCEESDETVSLYMNAQECAQANPSQAAQCEDSYRTALQEAQRTAPKYATMEDCVAEFGDAQCTQTASN
;
A
#
# COMPACT_ATOMS: atom_id res chain seq x y z
N MET A 1 -38.46 64.50 -2.68
CA MET A 1 -38.09 63.08 -2.87
C MET A 1 -36.65 62.88 -2.43
N THR A 2 -36.44 62.31 -1.24
CA THR A 2 -35.10 62.06 -0.69
C THR A 2 -34.54 60.75 -1.23
N MET A 3 -33.37 60.82 -1.87
CA MET A 3 -32.67 59.65 -2.42
C MET A 3 -32.22 58.74 -1.27
N LYS A 4 -32.77 57.52 -1.19
CA LYS A 4 -32.38 56.50 -0.18
C LYS A 4 -31.31 55.53 -0.70
N ARG A 5 -30.56 55.88 -1.75
CA ARG A 5 -29.60 54.96 -2.39
C ARG A 5 -28.20 55.54 -2.36
N THR A 6 -27.31 54.87 -1.63
CA THR A 6 -25.90 55.24 -1.46
C THR A 6 -25.17 55.21 -2.82
N LYS A 7 -24.48 56.29 -3.16
CA LYS A 7 -23.76 56.43 -4.44
C LYS A 7 -22.39 55.73 -4.49
N SER A 8 -21.78 55.47 -3.33
CA SER A 8 -20.51 54.75 -3.20
C SER A 8 -20.72 53.45 -2.42
N ILE A 9 -20.46 52.31 -3.08
CA ILE A 9 -20.50 50.99 -2.46
C ILE A 9 -19.07 50.46 -2.41
N ASN A 10 -18.59 50.11 -1.21
CA ASN A 10 -17.31 49.42 -1.06
C ASN A 10 -17.50 47.94 -1.46
N ARG A 11 -17.19 47.63 -2.72
CA ARG A 11 -17.40 46.28 -3.30
C ARG A 11 -16.49 45.23 -2.68
N ASP A 12 -15.34 45.62 -2.14
CA ASP A 12 -14.37 44.69 -1.56
C ASP A 12 -14.84 44.15 -0.21
N ALA A 13 -15.63 44.91 0.55
CA ALA A 13 -16.29 44.44 1.76
C ALA A 13 -17.31 43.31 1.50
N PHE A 14 -17.84 43.21 0.27
CA PHE A 14 -18.80 42.17 -0.11
C PHE A 14 -18.17 41.00 -0.87
N ARG A 15 -16.84 41.04 -1.12
CA ARG A 15 -16.16 39.88 -1.70
C ARG A 15 -16.01 38.83 -0.62
N LYS A 16 -16.56 37.64 -0.87
CA LYS A 16 -16.32 36.45 -0.06
C LYS A 16 -14.84 36.07 -0.22
N ALA A 17 -14.00 36.59 0.66
CA ALA A 17 -12.55 36.36 0.65
C ALA A 17 -12.21 34.93 1.09
N PHE A 18 -12.67 33.93 0.32
CA PHE A 18 -12.03 32.63 0.34
C PHE A 18 -10.74 32.78 -0.45
N ARG A 19 -9.63 32.96 0.27
CA ARG A 19 -8.28 32.97 -0.29
C ARG A 19 -7.65 31.59 -0.02
N PRO A 20 -8.03 30.53 -0.77
CA PRO A 20 -7.57 29.16 -0.51
C PRO A 20 -6.06 28.99 -0.78
N TYR A 21 -5.45 29.92 -1.51
CA TYR A 21 -4.03 29.87 -1.87
C TYR A 21 -3.06 29.82 -0.68
N ARG A 22 -3.46 30.26 0.52
CA ARG A 22 -2.60 30.17 1.72
C ARG A 22 -2.78 28.90 2.54
N LEU A 23 -3.79 28.08 2.24
CA LEU A 23 -4.08 26.83 2.94
C LEU A 23 -3.85 25.58 2.05
N ALA A 24 -3.67 25.78 0.75
CA ALA A 24 -3.39 24.72 -0.22
C ALA A 24 -2.23 23.77 0.17
N PRO A 25 -1.06 24.23 0.65
CA PRO A 25 0.04 23.29 0.94
C PRO A 25 -0.24 22.41 2.18
N VAL A 26 -1.00 22.91 3.16
CA VAL A 26 -1.33 22.15 4.39
C VAL A 26 -2.38 21.08 4.10
N ALA A 27 -3.33 21.35 3.20
CA ALA A 27 -4.36 20.39 2.82
C ALA A 27 -3.80 19.14 2.10
N ILE A 28 -2.74 19.29 1.29
CA ILE A 28 -2.12 18.17 0.56
C ILE A 28 -1.45 17.17 1.52
N ALA A 29 -0.79 17.67 2.57
CA ALA A 29 -0.11 16.81 3.54
C ALA A 29 -1.10 15.91 4.31
N ILE A 30 -2.31 16.42 4.61
CA ILE A 30 -3.33 15.66 5.34
C ILE A 30 -3.91 14.55 4.45
N THR A 31 -4.12 14.81 3.14
CA THR A 31 -4.64 13.78 2.22
C THR A 31 -3.69 12.61 1.99
N ALA A 32 -2.37 12.84 2.03
CA ALA A 32 -1.39 11.77 1.83
C ALA A 32 -1.42 10.72 2.95
N VAL A 33 -1.61 11.14 4.20
CA VAL A 33 -1.71 10.22 5.35
C VAL A 33 -2.94 9.31 5.24
N PHE A 34 -4.09 9.87 4.83
CA PHE A 34 -5.31 9.08 4.64
C PHE A 34 -5.30 8.20 3.38
N ALA A 35 -4.55 8.59 2.34
CA ALA A 35 -4.38 7.77 1.15
C ALA A 35 -3.44 6.57 1.39
N LEU A 36 -2.39 6.75 2.21
CA LEU A 36 -1.49 5.66 2.61
C LEU A 36 -2.20 4.63 3.50
N SER A 37 -3.15 5.04 4.35
CA SER A 37 -4.01 4.11 5.10
C SER A 37 -5.06 3.40 4.23
N GLY A 38 -5.19 3.75 2.95
CA GLY A 38 -6.07 3.06 1.98
C GLY A 38 -5.36 1.98 1.16
N CYS A 39 -4.03 1.85 1.26
CA CYS A 39 -3.28 0.71 0.72
C CYS A 39 -3.13 -0.43 1.75
N GLU A 40 -3.50 -0.19 3.00
CA GLU A 40 -3.62 -1.22 4.00
C GLU A 40 -5.11 -1.58 4.10
N GLU A 41 -5.54 -2.54 3.28
CA GLU A 41 -6.80 -3.23 3.51
C GLU A 41 -6.63 -4.09 4.77
N SER A 42 -6.75 -3.44 5.93
CA SER A 42 -6.75 -4.12 7.23
C SER A 42 -8.14 -4.69 7.50
N ASP A 43 -8.56 -5.69 6.74
CA ASP A 43 -9.49 -6.75 7.17
C ASP A 43 -9.83 -7.69 6.00
N GLU A 44 -9.03 -8.72 5.84
CA GLU A 44 -9.58 -10.06 5.86
C GLU A 44 -8.74 -10.84 6.87
N THR A 45 -9.32 -11.81 7.54
CA THR A 45 -8.61 -12.82 8.31
C THR A 45 -7.78 -13.69 7.36
N VAL A 46 -6.81 -13.10 6.67
CA VAL A 46 -5.91 -13.78 5.75
C VAL A 46 -4.96 -14.57 6.62
N SER A 47 -5.29 -15.83 6.82
CA SER A 47 -4.42 -16.76 7.48
C SER A 47 -3.27 -17.05 6.53
N LEU A 48 -2.13 -16.41 6.78
CA LEU A 48 -0.89 -16.65 6.05
C LEU A 48 -0.28 -17.95 6.58
N TYR A 49 -0.07 -18.91 5.68
CA TYR A 49 0.59 -20.18 6.00
C TYR A 49 1.95 -20.22 5.31
N MET A 50 2.96 -20.72 6.01
CA MET A 50 4.31 -20.79 5.45
C MET A 50 4.51 -22.03 4.57
N ASN A 51 3.58 -22.99 4.64
CA ASN A 51 3.63 -24.22 3.89
C ASN A 51 2.21 -24.74 3.57
N ALA A 52 2.12 -25.58 2.54
CA ALA A 52 0.85 -26.19 2.12
C ALA A 52 0.21 -27.07 3.21
N GLN A 53 1.04 -27.66 4.09
CA GLN A 53 0.59 -28.61 5.11
C GLN A 53 -0.14 -27.93 6.26
N GLU A 54 0.33 -26.78 6.72
CA GLU A 54 -0.36 -25.89 7.65
C GLU A 54 -1.69 -25.39 7.07
N CYS A 55 -1.67 -24.96 5.80
CA CYS A 55 -2.87 -24.53 5.09
C CYS A 55 -3.90 -25.67 5.03
N ALA A 56 -3.49 -26.88 4.70
CA ALA A 56 -4.36 -28.05 4.60
C ALA A 56 -4.88 -28.52 5.97
N GLN A 57 -4.08 -28.40 7.03
CA GLN A 57 -4.52 -28.71 8.40
C GLN A 57 -5.61 -27.75 8.88
N ALA A 58 -5.45 -26.46 8.56
CA ALA A 58 -6.46 -25.44 8.88
C ALA A 58 -7.69 -25.52 7.94
N ASN A 59 -7.50 -26.00 6.70
CA ASN A 59 -8.53 -26.06 5.66
C ASN A 59 -8.61 -27.45 5.00
N PRO A 60 -9.05 -28.50 5.74
CA PRO A 60 -9.01 -29.88 5.24
C PRO A 60 -9.88 -30.11 3.99
N SER A 61 -10.94 -29.33 3.80
CA SER A 61 -11.79 -29.39 2.59
C SER A 61 -11.13 -28.79 1.35
N GLN A 62 -10.07 -27.99 1.50
CA GLN A 62 -9.40 -27.26 0.43
C GLN A 62 -7.90 -27.63 0.30
N ALA A 63 -7.50 -28.79 0.83
CA ALA A 63 -6.10 -29.21 0.86
C ALA A 63 -5.42 -29.21 -0.54
N ALA A 64 -6.15 -29.63 -1.58
CA ALA A 64 -5.63 -29.58 -2.96
C ALA A 64 -5.31 -28.16 -3.43
N GLN A 65 -6.15 -27.18 -3.03
CA GLN A 65 -5.94 -25.78 -3.38
C GLN A 65 -4.78 -25.16 -2.59
N CYS A 66 -4.52 -25.63 -1.37
CA CYS A 66 -3.33 -25.26 -0.61
C CYS A 66 -2.04 -25.73 -1.31
N GLU A 67 -2.01 -26.94 -1.85
CA GLU A 67 -0.84 -27.43 -2.59
C GLU A 67 -0.61 -26.67 -3.90
N ASP A 68 -1.68 -26.44 -4.67
CA ASP A 68 -1.60 -25.70 -5.93
C ASP A 68 -1.15 -24.25 -5.72
N SER A 69 -1.71 -23.57 -4.72
CA SER A 69 -1.32 -22.18 -4.39
C SER A 69 0.13 -22.11 -3.89
N TYR A 70 0.58 -23.05 -3.06
CA TYR A 70 1.96 -23.13 -2.62
C TYR A 70 2.93 -23.37 -3.79
N ARG A 71 2.58 -24.25 -4.74
CA ARG A 71 3.38 -24.48 -5.94
C ARG A 71 3.50 -23.21 -6.79
N THR A 72 2.41 -22.48 -6.98
CA THR A 72 2.43 -21.19 -7.69
C THR A 72 3.31 -20.17 -6.95
N ALA A 73 3.21 -20.10 -5.62
CA ALA A 73 4.05 -19.21 -4.81
C ALA A 73 5.55 -19.52 -4.98
N LEU A 74 5.94 -20.80 -5.03
CA LEU A 74 7.33 -21.19 -5.30
C LEU A 74 7.81 -20.80 -6.71
N GLN A 75 6.94 -20.90 -7.71
CA GLN A 75 7.27 -20.50 -9.08
C GLN A 75 7.43 -18.97 -9.19
N GLU A 76 6.53 -18.21 -8.58
CA GLU A 76 6.63 -16.75 -8.55
C GLU A 76 7.84 -16.28 -7.74
N ALA A 77 8.16 -16.95 -6.63
CA ALA A 77 9.38 -16.71 -5.89
C ALA A 77 10.61 -16.91 -6.78
N GLN A 78 10.69 -17.98 -7.57
CA GLN A 78 11.82 -18.18 -8.49
C GLN A 78 11.91 -17.11 -9.58
N ARG A 79 10.75 -16.63 -10.08
CA ARG A 79 10.67 -15.61 -11.13
C ARG A 79 11.00 -14.20 -10.65
N THR A 80 10.57 -13.85 -9.43
CA THR A 80 10.64 -12.49 -8.90
C THR A 80 11.79 -12.29 -7.92
N ALA A 81 12.34 -13.37 -7.35
CA ALA A 81 13.43 -13.27 -6.39
C ALA A 81 14.69 -12.66 -7.02
N PRO A 82 15.32 -11.69 -6.32
CA PRO A 82 16.60 -11.13 -6.73
C PRO A 82 17.68 -12.23 -6.81
N LYS A 83 18.49 -12.17 -7.87
CA LYS A 83 19.63 -13.08 -8.07
C LYS A 83 20.87 -12.39 -7.53
N TYR A 84 21.42 -12.96 -6.46
CA TYR A 84 22.67 -12.49 -5.86
C TYR A 84 23.87 -13.25 -6.43
N ALA A 85 25.02 -12.58 -6.48
CA ALA A 85 26.27 -13.19 -6.92
C ALA A 85 26.87 -14.11 -5.86
N THR A 86 26.68 -13.78 -4.58
CA THR A 86 27.17 -14.56 -3.44
C THR A 86 26.04 -14.91 -2.48
N MET A 87 26.25 -15.94 -1.67
CA MET A 87 25.27 -16.35 -0.65
C MET A 87 25.21 -15.30 0.47
N GLU A 88 26.36 -14.72 0.81
CA GLU A 88 26.53 -13.73 1.86
C GLU A 88 25.71 -12.46 1.57
N ASP A 89 25.68 -12.00 0.33
CA ASP A 89 24.87 -10.83 -0.07
C ASP A 89 23.37 -11.10 0.12
N CYS A 90 22.91 -12.30 -0.27
CA CYS A 90 21.52 -12.69 -0.05
C CYS A 90 21.17 -12.75 1.44
N VAL A 91 22.05 -13.36 2.26
CA VAL A 91 21.81 -13.51 3.70
C VAL A 91 21.85 -12.16 4.43
N ALA A 92 22.72 -11.23 3.99
CA ALA A 92 22.78 -9.89 4.54
C ALA A 92 21.48 -9.09 4.31
N GLU A 93 20.77 -9.34 3.20
CA GLU A 93 19.54 -8.63 2.84
C GLU A 93 18.25 -9.34 3.30
N PHE A 94 18.20 -10.68 3.19
CA PHE A 94 16.99 -11.47 3.44
C PHE A 94 17.08 -12.45 4.63
N GLY A 95 18.28 -12.68 5.16
CA GLY A 95 18.56 -13.62 6.25
C GLY A 95 18.79 -15.06 5.79
N ASP A 96 19.38 -15.87 6.68
CA ASP A 96 19.86 -17.23 6.38
C ASP A 96 18.78 -18.18 5.85
N ALA A 97 17.53 -18.02 6.30
CA ALA A 97 16.44 -18.96 5.99
C ALA A 97 15.72 -18.67 4.66
N GLN A 98 16.04 -17.56 3.98
CA GLN A 98 15.30 -17.10 2.79
C GLN A 98 16.11 -17.21 1.49
N CYS A 99 17.36 -17.64 1.60
CA CYS A 99 18.25 -17.77 0.46
C CYS A 99 18.31 -19.22 -0.04
N THR A 100 18.12 -19.41 -1.34
CA THR A 100 18.22 -20.72 -1.98
C THR A 100 19.32 -20.72 -3.02
N GLN A 101 20.24 -21.68 -2.94
CA GLN A 101 21.23 -21.89 -4.00
C GLN A 101 20.55 -22.56 -5.19
N THR A 102 20.50 -21.84 -6.30
CA THR A 102 20.19 -22.47 -7.59
C THR A 102 21.49 -23.07 -8.10
N ALA A 103 21.50 -24.36 -8.48
CA ALA A 103 22.65 -24.95 -9.16
C ALA A 103 22.82 -24.25 -10.52
N SER A 104 23.68 -23.23 -10.57
CA SER A 104 24.16 -22.68 -11.83
C SER A 104 25.17 -23.68 -12.39
N ASN A 105 24.83 -24.27 -13.54
CA ASN A 105 25.83 -24.92 -14.39
C ASN A 105 26.78 -23.86 -14.97
#